data_AF-A0A3A1XFT5-F1
#
_entry.id   AF-A0A3A1XFT5-F1
#
_cell.length_a   1.000
_cell.length_b   1.000
_cell.length_c   1.000
_cell.angle_alpha   90.00
_cell.angle_beta   90.00
_cell.angle_gamma   90.00
#
_symmetry.space_group_name_H-M   'P 1'
#
loop_
_entity.id
_entity.type
_entity.pdbx_description
1 polymer ?
#
loop_
_entity_poly.entity_id
_entity_poly.type
_entity_poly.pdbx_seq_one_letter_code
_entity_poly.pdbx_strand_id
1 'polypeptide(L)' 'MVEDAGFSQKFSVGIVGLGLIGGSLAKRLAKLANCNVYAWNRHNEPYDEAKSLGITCVEKVQDLAKLRPNVLILCNA' A
#
# COMPACT_ATOMS: atom_id res chain seq x y z
N MET A 1 14.27 3.55 23.82
CA MET A 1 13.86 2.13 23.73
C MET A 1 12.68 2.11 22.78
N VAL A 2 12.85 1.56 21.58
CA VAL A 2 11.69 1.26 20.73
C VAL A 2 11.08 0.02 21.38
N GLU A 3 9.95 0.19 22.05
CA GLU A 3 9.16 -0.92 22.57
C GLU A 3 8.95 -1.92 21.43
N ASP A 4 9.08 -3.22 21.72
CA ASP A 4 8.79 -4.30 20.78
C ASP A 4 7.42 -4.03 20.16
N ALA A 5 7.43 -3.45 18.97
CA ALA A 5 6.24 -3.22 18.18
C ALA A 5 5.80 -4.62 17.76
N GLY A 6 4.98 -5.25 18.60
CA GLY A 6 4.40 -6.55 18.33
C GLY A 6 3.80 -6.48 16.93
N PHE A 7 4.49 -7.07 15.96
CA PHE A 7 4.02 -7.03 14.58
C PHE A 7 2.69 -7.77 14.58
N SER A 8 1.63 -7.04 14.24
CA SER A 8 0.33 -7.63 13.93
C SER A 8 0.55 -8.86 13.04
N GLN A 9 -0.09 -9.99 13.36
CA GLN A 9 -0.08 -11.20 12.54
C GLN A 9 -0.49 -10.93 11.08
N LYS A 10 -1.15 -9.81 10.81
CA LYS A 10 -1.39 -9.29 9.46
C LYS A 10 -0.43 -8.14 9.17
N PHE A 11 0.54 -8.38 8.30
CA PHE A 11 1.47 -7.38 7.77
C PHE A 11 0.74 -6.45 6.81
N SER A 12 1.16 -5.20 6.72
CA SER A 12 0.54 -4.21 5.85
C SER A 12 1.54 -3.26 5.23
N VAL A 13 1.28 -2.88 3.98
CA VAL A 13 2.14 -2.03 3.17
C VAL A 13 1.33 -0.88 2.60
N GLY A 14 1.83 0.34 2.76
CA GLY A 14 1.37 1.52 2.03
C GLY A 14 2.26 1.77 0.82
N ILE A 15 1.68 2.12 -0.32
CA ILE A 15 2.42 2.41 -1.56
C ILE A 15 1.98 3.77 -2.12
N VAL A 16 2.94 4.67 -2.28
CA VAL A 16 2.77 5.94 -2.98
C VAL A 16 3.28 5.78 -4.41
N GLY A 17 2.39 5.93 -5.39
CA GLY A 17 2.68 5.79 -6.81
C GLY A 17 2.35 4.40 -7.35
N LEU A 18 1.48 4.34 -8.35
CA LEU A 18 1.05 3.11 -9.03
C LEU A 18 1.54 3.04 -10.49
N GLY A 19 2.68 3.67 -10.80
CA GLY A 19 3.39 3.49 -12.06
C GLY A 19 3.98 2.09 -12.22
N LEU A 20 4.86 1.89 -13.22
CA LEU A 20 5.40 0.55 -13.55
C LEU A 20 5.97 -0.20 -12.34
N ILE A 21 6.79 0.47 -11.52
CA ILE A 21 7.45 -0.14 -10.35
C ILE A 21 6.46 -0.30 -9.19
N GLY A 22 5.86 0.81 -8.73
CA GLY A 22 4.97 0.80 -7.57
C GLY A 22 3.72 -0.06 -7.78
N GLY A 23 3.16 -0.04 -8.99
CA GLY A 23 2.04 -0.91 -9.39
C GLY A 23 2.43 -2.39 -9.41
N SER A 24 3.58 -2.75 -9.98
CA SER A 24 4.07 -4.15 -9.97
C SER A 24 4.26 -4.68 -8.55
N LEU A 25 4.84 -3.86 -7.66
CA LEU A 25 4.98 -4.19 -6.24
C LEU A 25 3.62 -4.38 -5.57
N ALA A 26 2.70 -3.42 -5.73
CA ALA A 26 1.37 -3.47 -5.14
C ALA A 26 0.61 -4.74 -5.53
N LYS A 27 0.60 -5.07 -6.83
CA LYS A 27 -0.08 -6.24 -7.38
C LYS A 27 0.51 -7.55 -6.87
N ARG A 28 1.82 -7.63 -6.66
CA ARG A 28 2.48 -8.84 -6.14
C ARG A 28 2.24 -9.00 -4.64
N LEU A 29 2.33 -7.91 -3.88
CA LEU A 29 2.09 -7.92 -2.43
C LEU A 29 0.63 -8.25 -2.10
N ALA A 30 -0.34 -7.77 -2.87
CA ALA A 30 -1.76 -8.04 -2.66
C ALA A 30 -2.14 -9.52 -2.85
N LYS A 31 -1.29 -10.32 -3.52
CA LYS A 31 -1.48 -11.77 -3.67
C LYS A 31 -0.98 -12.58 -2.48
N LEU A 32 -0.28 -11.97 -1.53
CA LEU A 32 0.21 -12.66 -0.34
C LEU A 32 -0.91 -12.78 0.69
N ALA A 33 -1.13 -13.99 1.22
CA ALA A 33 -2.26 -14.29 2.12
C ALA A 33 -2.31 -13.42 3.39
N ASN A 34 -1.16 -12.93 3.87
CA ASN A 34 -1.05 -12.16 5.11
C ASN A 34 -0.51 -10.74 4.90
N CYS A 35 -0.78 -10.13 3.73
CA CYS A 35 -0.34 -8.77 3.40
C CYS A 35 -1.52 -7.88 2.95
N ASN A 36 -1.86 -6.88 3.76
CA ASN A 36 -2.81 -5.85 3.37
C ASN A 36 -2.09 -4.74 2.59
N VAL A 37 -2.58 -4.39 1.41
CA VAL A 37 -1.97 -3.35 0.57
C VAL A 37 -2.89 -2.13 0.50
N TYR A 38 -2.33 -0.98 0.88
CA TYR A 38 -2.94 0.33 0.73
C TYR A 38 -2.18 1.11 -0.34
N ALA A 39 -2.87 1.84 -1.20
CA ALA A 39 -2.23 2.60 -2.27
C ALA A 39 -2.77 4.01 -2.39
N TRP A 40 -1.90 4.93 -2.79
CA TRP A 40 -2.26 6.25 -3.27
C TRP A 40 -1.52 6.52 -4.57
N ASN A 41 -2.19 7.12 -5.55
CA ASN A 41 -1.58 7.62 -6.78
C ASN A 41 -2.11 9.03 -7.09
N ARG A 42 -1.29 9.86 -7.74
CA ARG A 42 -1.67 11.22 -8.13
C ARG A 42 -2.90 11.25 -9.04
N HIS A 43 -2.96 10.30 -9.96
CA HIS A 43 -4.05 10.13 -10.90
C HIS A 43 -4.73 8.78 -10.64
N ASN A 44 -6.06 8.71 -10.80
CA ASN A 44 -6.85 7.57 -10.33
C ASN A 44 -7.07 6.48 -11.40
N GLU A 45 -6.54 6.62 -12.62
CA GLU A 45 -6.67 5.62 -13.68
C GLU A 45 -6.25 4.20 -13.25
N PRO A 46 -5.18 3.98 -12.43
CA PRO A 46 -4.82 2.62 -12.00
C PRO A 46 -5.71 2.06 -10.86
N TYR A 47 -6.65 2.84 -10.29
CA TYR A 47 -7.38 2.42 -9.09
C TYR A 47 -8.38 1.30 -9.35
N ASP A 48 -9.02 1.26 -10.51
CA ASP A 48 -10.02 0.22 -10.80
C ASP A 48 -9.36 -1.15 -10.87
N GLU A 49 -8.22 -1.26 -11.56
CA GLU A 49 -7.41 -2.48 -11.58
C GLU A 49 -6.91 -2.82 -10.17
N ALA A 50 -6.36 -1.85 -9.43
CA ALA A 50 -5.84 -2.08 -8.09
C ALA A 50 -6.92 -2.61 -7.13
N LYS A 51 -8.10 -2.00 -7.11
CA LYS A 51 -9.24 -2.43 -6.28
C LYS A 51 -9.71 -3.84 -6.62
N SER A 52 -9.74 -4.20 -7.91
CA SER A 52 -10.09 -5.56 -8.35
C SER A 52 -9.12 -6.64 -7.82
N LEU A 53 -7.90 -6.25 -7.45
CA LEU A 53 -6.88 -7.11 -6.87
C LEU A 53 -6.86 -7.07 -5.34
N GLY A 54 -7.84 -6.43 -4.70
CA GLY A 54 -7.94 -6.31 -3.25
C GLY A 54 -7.09 -5.20 -2.65
N ILE A 55 -6.51 -4.31 -3.46
CA ILE A 55 -5.74 -3.15 -2.98
C ILE A 55 -6.70 -2.05 -2.55
N THR A 56 -6.53 -1.55 -1.33
CA THR A 56 -7.32 -0.42 -0.81
C THR A 56 -6.70 0.90 -1.26
N CYS A 57 -7.36 1.59 -2.20
CA CYS A 57 -6.89 2.89 -2.68
C CYS A 57 -7.46 4.02 -1.82
N VAL A 58 -6.60 4.92 -1.34
CA VAL A 58 -7.01 6.12 -0.59
C VAL A 58 -7.01 7.36 -1.49
N GLU A 59 -7.80 8.37 -1.12
CA GLU A 59 -7.93 9.60 -1.91
C GLU A 59 -6.77 10.58 -1.67
N LYS A 60 -6.30 10.70 -0.43
CA LYS A 60 -5.22 11.64 -0.07
C LYS A 60 -4.00 10.90 0.46
N VAL A 61 -2.82 11.36 0.08
CA VAL A 61 -1.55 10.70 0.45
C VAL A 61 -1.37 10.57 1.97
N GLN A 62 -1.82 11.57 2.74
CA GLN A 62 -1.75 11.52 4.20
C GLN A 62 -2.60 10.40 4.82
N ASP A 63 -3.60 9.88 4.10
CA ASP A 63 -4.44 8.81 4.62
C ASP A 63 -3.67 7.47 4.64
N LEU A 64 -2.65 7.29 3.80
CA LEU A 64 -1.71 6.16 3.93
C LEU A 64 -0.95 6.20 5.27
N ALA A 65 -0.49 7.38 5.70
CA ALA A 65 0.23 7.51 6.96
C ALA A 65 -0.70 7.26 8.17
N LYS A 66 -1.96 7.72 8.10
CA LYS A 66 -2.96 7.49 9.16
C LYS A 66 -3.31 6.00 9.32
N LEU A 67 -3.25 5.22 8.24
CA LEU A 67 -3.44 3.76 8.28
C LEU A 67 -2.30 3.03 9.01
N ARG A 68 -1.18 3.72 9.30
CA ARG A 68 0.00 3.17 9.99
C ARG A 68 0.43 1.79 9.44
N PRO A 69 0.69 1.68 8.13
CA PRO A 69 1.20 0.43 7.58
C PRO A 69 2.56 0.10 8.20
N ASN A 70 2.90 -1.19 8.23
CA ASN A 70 4.20 -1.63 8.74
C ASN A 70 5.35 -1.08 7.90
N VAL A 71 5.13 -0.94 6.59
CA VAL A 71 6.09 -0.36 5.64
C VAL A 71 5.37 0.62 4.73
N LEU A 72 5.99 1.78 4.49
CA LEU A 72 5.57 2.72 3.45
C LEU A 72 6.62 2.72 2.33
N ILE A 73 6.19 2.41 1.11
CA ILE A 73 7.04 2.41 -0.08
C ILE A 73 6.73 3.67 -0.90
N LEU A 74 7.74 4.50 -1.11
CA LEU A 74 7.63 5.70 -1.93
C LEU A 74 8.16 5.38 -3.34
N CYS A 75 7.24 5.13 -4.28
CA CYS A 75 7.51 4.89 -5.69
C CYS A 75 6.99 6.04 -6.55
N ASN A 76 7.38 7.26 -6.17
CA ASN A 76 7.05 8.49 -6.86
C ASN A 76 8.31 9.09 -7.51
N ALA A 77 8.19 9.59 -8.74
CA ALA A 77 9.19 10.40 -9.41
C ALA A 77 8.74 11.86 -9.45
#